data_AF-A0A1F7H9T5-F1
#
_entry.id   AF-A0A1F7H9T5-F1
#
_cell.length_a   1.000
_cell.length_b   1.000
_cell.length_c   1.000
_cell.angle_alpha   90.00
_cell.angle_beta   90.00
_cell.angle_gamma   90.00
#
_symmetry.space_group_name_H-M   'P 1'
#
loop_
_entity.id
_entity.type
_entity.pdbx_description
1 polymer ?
#
loop_
_entity_poly.entity_id
_entity_poly.type
_entity_poly.pdbx_seq_one_letter_code
_entity_poly.pdbx_strand_id
1 'polypeptide(L)' 'MHVYRDLCIGAATCVAIAPQTFVLDSEAKAIILATADNDPDNVIIDAAKGCPVAAIIIEDETGKKIFPA' A
#
# COMPACT_ATOMS: atom_id res chain seq x y z
N MET A 1 2.77 -5.49 6.29
CA MET A 1 1.97 -4.75 5.29
C MET A 1 1.26 -5.72 4.35
N HIS A 2 0.01 -5.45 4.00
CA HIS A 2 -0.81 -6.31 3.14
C HIS A 2 -1.75 -5.49 2.24
N VAL A 3 -2.12 -6.02 1.07
CA VAL A 3 -3.10 -5.40 0.16
C VAL A 3 -4.31 -6.31 -0.03
N TYR A 4 -5.48 -5.86 0.41
CA TYR A 4 -6.76 -6.52 0.15
C TYR A 4 -7.21 -6.25 -1.29
N ARG A 5 -6.90 -7.20 -2.18
CA ARG A 5 -7.21 -7.11 -3.62
C ARG A 5 -8.70 -6.97 -3.92
N ASP A 6 -9.55 -7.57 -3.08
CA ASP A 6 -11.01 -7.48 -3.23
C ASP A 6 -11.54 -6.06 -3.03
N LEU A 7 -10.90 -5.28 -2.14
CA LEU A 7 -11.23 -3.88 -1.91
C LEU A 7 -10.55 -2.95 -2.90
N CYS A 8 -9.39 -3.33 -3.44
CA CYS A 8 -8.61 -2.46 -4.32
C CYS A 8 -9.36 -2.15 -5.62
N ILE A 9 -9.70 -0.87 -5.85
CA ILE A 9 -10.41 -0.40 -7.06
C ILE A 9 -9.47 0.09 -8.18
N GLY A 10 -8.14 -0.10 -8.04
CA GLY A 10 -7.17 0.31 -9.06
C GLY A 10 -6.96 1.82 -9.20
N ALA A 11 -7.18 2.59 -8.13
CA ALA A 11 -7.03 4.06 -8.14
C ALA A 11 -5.59 4.56 -8.37
N ALA A 12 -4.58 3.68 -8.30
CA ALA A 12 -3.15 3.96 -8.52
C ALA A 12 -2.49 5.01 -7.60
N THR A 13 -3.19 5.58 -6.61
CA THR A 13 -2.64 6.57 -5.68
C THR A 13 -1.41 6.06 -4.92
N CYS A 14 -1.44 4.79 -4.50
CA CYS A 14 -0.31 4.17 -3.80
C CYS A 14 0.95 4.07 -4.68
N VAL A 15 0.80 3.80 -5.98
CA VAL A 15 1.90 3.76 -6.95
C VAL A 15 2.49 5.16 -7.16
N ALA A 16 1.64 6.18 -7.18
CA ALA A 16 2.10 7.57 -7.35
C ALA A 16 2.89 8.09 -6.13
N ILE A 17 2.54 7.65 -4.92
CA ILE A 17 3.18 8.10 -3.67
C ILE A 17 4.41 7.26 -3.34
N ALA A 18 4.32 5.93 -3.47
CA ALA A 18 5.38 4.98 -3.11
C ALA A 18 5.67 4.02 -4.27
N PRO A 19 6.34 4.51 -5.34
CA PRO A 19 6.56 3.76 -6.58
C PRO A 19 7.57 2.62 -6.45
N GLN A 20 8.42 2.61 -5.42
CA GLN A 20 9.32 1.48 -5.15
C GLN A 20 8.61 0.38 -4.35
N THR A 21 7.47 0.70 -3.74
CA THR A 21 6.67 -0.22 -2.93
C THR A 21 5.50 -0.83 -3.68
N PHE A 22 4.78 -0.03 -4.47
CA PHE A 22 3.54 -0.48 -5.11
C PHE A 22 3.64 -0.42 -6.63
N VAL A 23 3.05 -1.42 -7.27
CA VAL A 23 2.72 -1.40 -8.70
C VAL A 23 1.32 -1.97 -8.90
N LEU A 24 0.67 -1.64 -10.01
CA LEU A 24 -0.54 -2.33 -10.44
C LEU A 24 -0.16 -3.54 -11.31
N ASP A 25 -0.79 -4.67 -11.04
CA ASP A 25 -0.67 -5.85 -11.91
C ASP A 25 -1.60 -5.77 -13.13
N SER A 26 -1.69 -6.87 -13.88
CA SER A 26 -2.54 -6.99 -15.06
C SER A 26 -4.04 -6.86 -14.78
N GLU A 27 -4.48 -7.02 -13.54
CA GLU A 27 -5.87 -6.84 -13.11
C GLU A 27 -6.16 -5.43 -12.57
N ALA A 28 -5.19 -4.50 -12.74
CA ALA A 28 -5.20 -3.18 -12.14
C ALA A 28 -5.30 -3.21 -10.61
N LYS A 29 -4.75 -4.26 -9.97
CA LYS A 29 -4.72 -4.40 -8.51
C LYS A 29 -3.34 -4.07 -7.99
N ALA A 30 -3.29 -3.33 -6.88
CA ALA A 30 -2.02 -3.02 -6.24
C ALA A 30 -1.37 -4.30 -5.69
N ILE A 31 -0.07 -4.45 -5.95
CA ILE A 31 0.79 -5.48 -5.39
C ILE A 31 2.02 -4.82 -4.75
N ILE A 32 2.62 -5.52 -3.78
CA ILE A 32 3.81 -5.06 -3.07
C ILE A 32 5.05 -5.59 -3.81
N LEU A 33 5.97 -4.70 -4.11
CA LEU A 33 7.25 -5.02 -4.72
C LEU A 33 8.26 -5.49 -3.69
N ALA A 34 9.23 -6.32 -4.10
CA ALA A 34 10.37 -6.71 -3.28
C ALA A 34 11.31 -5.53 -2.94
N THR A 35 11.12 -4.39 -3.60
CA THR A 35 11.84 -3.13 -3.38
C THR A 35 11.15 -2.20 -2.39
N ALA A 36 10.17 -2.69 -1.62
CA ALA A 36 9.44 -1.88 -0.64
C ALA A 36 10.37 -1.14 0.33
N ASP A 37 11.49 -1.75 0.73
CA ASP A 37 12.47 -1.14 1.63
C ASP A 37 13.19 0.09 1.05
N ASN A 38 13.00 0.40 -0.23
CA ASN A 38 13.57 1.58 -0.88
C ASN A 38 12.71 2.85 -0.70
N ASP A 39 11.42 2.72 -0.41
CA ASP A 39 10.60 3.86 0.02
C ASP A 39 10.65 3.95 1.55
N PRO A 40 10.76 5.15 2.13
CA PRO A 40 10.76 5.30 3.58
C PRO A 40 9.37 5.02 4.17
N ASP A 41 9.32 4.50 5.40
CA ASP A 41 8.06 4.08 6.06
C ASP A 41 6.95 5.13 6.03
N ASN A 42 7.30 6.41 6.20
CA ASN A 42 6.32 7.50 6.16
C ASN A 42 5.66 7.63 4.77
N VAL A 43 6.41 7.42 3.69
CA VAL A 43 5.90 7.43 2.31
C VAL A 43 5.00 6.23 2.06
N ILE A 44 5.36 5.05 2.56
CA ILE A 44 4.52 3.85 2.50
C ILE A 44 3.20 4.08 3.27
N ILE A 45 3.27 4.68 4.46
CA ILE A 45 2.10 5.03 5.26
C ILE A 45 1.20 6.05 4.54
N ASP A 46 1.78 7.08 3.94
CA ASP A 46 1.01 8.08 3.20
C ASP A 46 0.38 7.49 1.93
N ALA A 47 1.04 6.54 1.27
CA ALA A 47 0.47 5.77 0.17
C ALA A 47 -0.75 4.95 0.61
N ALA A 48 -0.71 4.33 1.80
CA ALA A 48 -1.85 3.61 2.35
C ALA A 48 -3.01 4.56 2.70
N LYS A 49 -2.72 5.71 3.33
CA LYS A 49 -3.73 6.76 3.61
C LYS A 49 -4.37 7.32 2.34
N GLY A 50 -3.61 7.39 1.25
CA GLY A 50 -4.10 7.83 -0.06
C GLY A 50 -5.06 6.83 -0.72
N CYS A 51 -5.19 5.60 -0.21
CA CYS A 51 -6.10 4.62 -0.76
C CYS A 51 -7.57 4.99 -0.43
N PRO A 52 -8.41 5.32 -1.44
CA PRO A 52 -9.79 5.80 -1.20
C PRO A 52 -10.71 4.75 -0.57
N VAL A 53 -10.30 3.49 -0.61
CA VAL A 53 -11.05 2.31 -0.14
C VAL A 53 -10.30 1.57 0.99
N ALA A 54 -9.22 2.17 1.51
CA ALA A 54 -8.39 1.61 2.58
C ALA A 54 -7.98 0.14 2.35
N ALA A 55 -7.67 -0.23 1.10
CA ALA A 55 -7.28 -1.60 0.74
C ALA A 55 -5.86 -1.99 1.21
N ILE A 56 -5.05 -1.03 1.66
CA ILE A 56 -3.67 -1.25 2.09
C ILE A 56 -3.63 -1.22 3.61
N ILE A 57 -3.14 -2.30 4.22
CA ILE A 57 -2.99 -2.44 5.67
C ILE A 57 -1.51 -2.36 6.03
N ILE A 58 -1.20 -1.50 6.98
CA ILE A 58 0.14 -1.37 7.55
C ILE A 58 0.05 -1.71 9.02
N GLU A 59 0.96 -2.59 9.45
CA GLU A 59 1.12 -3.06 10.81
C GLU A 59 2.58 -2.82 11.20
N ASP A 60 2.81 -2.51 12.47
CA ASP A 60 4.17 -2.42 13.03
C ASP A 60 4.73 -3.80 13.37
N GLU A 61 5.98 -3.84 13.82
CA GLU A 61 6.68 -5.06 14.24
C GLU A 61 6.03 -5.76 15.44
N THR A 62 5.19 -5.04 16.19
CA THR A 62 4.43 -5.57 17.34
C THR A 62 3.06 -6.13 16.94
N GLY A 63 2.71 -6.06 15.65
CA GLY A 63 1.41 -6.47 15.11
C GLY A 63 0.30 -5.44 15.32
N LYS A 64 0.64 -4.21 15.75
CA LYS A 64 -0.34 -3.13 15.87
C LYS A 64 -0.61 -2.53 14.50
N LYS A 65 -1.88 -2.45 14.12
CA LYS A 65 -2.31 -1.75 12.91
C LYS A 65 -2.00 -0.26 13.01
N ILE A 66 -1.18 0.21 12.08
CA ILE A 66 -0.89 1.64 11.86
C ILE A 66 -1.99 2.25 10.99
N PHE A 67 -2.45 1.51 9.97
CA PHE A 67 -3.52 1.93 9.08
C PHE A 67 -4.23 0.72 8.45
N PRO A 68 -5.55 0.79 8.22
CA PRO A 68 -6.51 1.73 8.80
C PRO A 68 -6.65 1.49 10.32
N ALA A 69 -6.88 2.56 11.08
CA ALA A 69 -7.06 2.53 12.53
C ALA A 69 -8.47 2.06 12.93
#